data_AF-A0A7K2XN88-F1
#
_entry.id   AF-A0A7K2XN88-F1
#
_cell.length_a   1.000
_cell.length_b   1.000
_cell.length_c   1.000
_cell.angle_alpha   90.00
_cell.angle_beta   90.00
_cell.angle_gamma   90.00
#
_symmetry.space_group_name_H-M   'P 1'
#
loop_
_entity.id
_entity.type
_entity.pdbx_description
1 polymer ?
#
loop_
_entity_poly.entity_id
_entity_poly.type
_entity_poly.pdbx_seq_one_letter_code
_entity_poly.pdbx_strand_id
1 'polypeptide(L)'
;EAVAAVLAAPDARVSTARLADGAVGTLVHSPSQDRAVFAAAGMPAPPPGKVYQLWYDDSGTMRPAGLMTPGAATSAVLLEGPANRSAGIGITVEPAGGSSRPTSDPVATMAMPAA
;
A
#
# COMPACT_ATOMS: atom_id res chain seq x y z
N GLU A 1 -1.85 -15.76 7.43
CA GLU A 1 -0.50 -16.34 7.58
C GLU A 1 0.59 -15.44 6.98
N ALA A 2 0.48 -15.01 5.72
CA ALA A 2 1.52 -14.21 5.06
C ALA A 2 1.77 -12.80 5.63
N VAL A 3 0.74 -12.06 6.09
CA VAL A 3 0.93 -10.75 6.74
C VAL A 3 1.79 -10.88 8.01
N ALA A 4 1.46 -11.82 8.89
CA ALA A 4 2.19 -12.01 10.14
C ALA A 4 3.66 -12.39 9.90
N ALA A 5 3.95 -13.17 8.85
CA ALA A 5 5.31 -13.53 8.47
C ALA A 5 6.15 -12.30 8.10
N VAL A 6 5.59 -11.36 7.31
CA VAL A 6 6.28 -10.10 6.97
C VAL A 6 6.54 -9.25 8.21
N LEU A 7 5.53 -9.13 9.08
CA LEU A 7 5.63 -8.32 10.30
C LEU A 7 6.62 -8.90 11.31
N ALA A 8 6.76 -10.22 11.37
CA ALA A 8 7.64 -10.92 12.30
C ALA A 8 9.06 -11.13 11.75
N ALA A 9 9.34 -10.71 10.52
CA ALA A 9 10.66 -10.88 9.92
C ALA A 9 11.72 -10.10 10.71
N PRO A 10 12.90 -10.67 10.97
CA PRO A 10 13.96 -9.98 11.72
C PRO A 10 14.50 -8.74 11.01
N ASP A 11 14.30 -8.66 9.70
CA ASP A 11 14.65 -7.54 8.84
C ASP A 11 13.45 -6.67 8.46
N ALA A 12 12.28 -6.88 9.09
CA ALA A 12 11.12 -6.05 8.86
C ALA A 12 11.43 -4.59 9.23
N ARG A 13 11.22 -3.70 8.27
CA ARG A 13 11.36 -2.25 8.42
C ARG A 13 10.00 -1.60 8.30
N VAL A 14 9.80 -0.53 9.05
CA VAL A 14 8.52 0.18 9.11
C VAL A 14 8.72 1.65 8.74
N SER A 15 7.86 2.17 7.88
CA SER A 15 7.69 3.61 7.65
C SER A 15 6.23 4.00 7.91
N THR A 16 6.03 5.21 8.41
CA THR A 16 4.70 5.75 8.69
C THR A 16 4.59 7.13 8.07
N ALA A 17 3.45 7.43 7.45
CA ALA A 17 3.17 8.73 6.85
C ALA A 17 1.76 9.20 7.20
N ARG A 18 1.60 10.52 7.33
CA ARG A 18 0.28 11.13 7.36
C ARG A 18 -0.21 11.25 5.91
N LEU A 19 -1.40 10.74 5.65
CA LEU A 19 -2.06 10.81 4.36
C LEU A 19 -3.07 11.98 4.36
N ALA A 20 -3.85 12.10 3.30
CA ALA A 20 -4.96 13.07 3.22
C ALA A 20 -5.93 12.92 4.40
N ASP A 21 -6.59 14.03 4.76
CA ASP A 21 -7.66 14.09 5.77
C ASP A 21 -7.29 13.59 7.17
N GLY A 22 -5.99 13.54 7.48
CA GLY A 22 -5.48 13.10 8.78
C GLY A 22 -5.39 11.59 8.95
N ALA A 23 -5.63 10.82 7.88
CA ALA A 23 -5.38 9.39 7.86
C ALA A 23 -3.89 9.08 8.06
N VAL A 24 -3.59 7.88 8.54
CA VAL A 24 -2.23 7.41 8.79
C VAL A 24 -2.00 6.13 7.99
N GLY A 25 -0.94 6.12 7.19
CA GLY A 25 -0.44 4.96 6.47
C GLY A 25 0.80 4.39 7.14
N THR A 26 0.89 3.08 7.23
CA THR A 26 2.04 2.32 7.72
C THR A 26 2.46 1.33 6.65
N LEU A 27 3.71 1.39 6.21
CA LEU A 27 4.29 0.46 5.27
C LEU A 27 5.34 -0.37 5.99
N VAL A 28 5.20 -1.69 5.95
CA VAL A 28 6.17 -2.64 6.47
C VAL A 28 6.79 -3.40 5.31
N HIS A 29 8.12 -3.50 5.27
CA HIS A 29 8.86 -4.20 4.21
C HIS A 29 9.85 -5.17 4.84
N SER A 30 9.87 -6.41 4.35
CA SER A 30 10.90 -7.40 4.69
C SER A 30 11.71 -7.72 3.42
N PRO A 31 12.98 -7.26 3.33
CA PRO A 31 13.84 -7.53 2.19
C PRO A 31 14.07 -9.03 1.92
N SER A 32 14.28 -9.82 2.97
CA SER A 32 14.54 -11.27 2.88
C SER A 32 13.35 -12.06 2.37
N GLN A 33 12.13 -11.57 2.61
CA GLN A 33 10.91 -12.20 2.09
C GLN A 33 10.49 -11.62 0.73
N ASP A 34 11.07 -10.49 0.30
CA ASP A 34 10.65 -9.74 -0.89
C ASP A 34 9.14 -9.42 -0.85
N ARG A 35 8.68 -8.94 0.30
CA ARG A 35 7.27 -8.70 0.61
C ARG A 35 7.09 -7.42 1.41
N ALA A 36 5.94 -6.77 1.19
CA ALA A 36 5.52 -5.61 1.96
C ALA A 36 4.06 -5.70 2.38
N VAL A 37 3.73 -5.07 3.49
CA VAL A 37 2.36 -4.93 4.02
C VAL A 37 2.08 -3.43 4.16
N PHE A 38 0.95 -2.99 3.64
CA PHE A 38 0.45 -1.65 3.89
C PHE A 38 -0.75 -1.72 4.82
N ALA A 39 -0.77 -0.85 5.83
CA ALA A 39 -1.92 -0.65 6.70
C ALA A 39 -2.31 0.82 6.73
N ALA A 40 -3.60 1.09 6.74
CA ALA A 40 -4.14 2.45 6.87
C ALA A 40 -5.18 2.54 7.96
N ALA A 41 -5.16 3.64 8.71
CA ALA A 41 -6.15 3.99 9.71
C ALA A 41 -6.76 5.36 9.40
N GLY A 42 -8.07 5.48 9.59
CA GLY A 42 -8.79 6.74 9.41
C GLY A 42 -8.94 7.21 7.96
N MET A 43 -8.69 6.36 6.96
CA MET A 43 -9.02 6.72 5.58
C MET A 43 -10.54 6.76 5.39
N PRO A 44 -11.06 7.77 4.68
CA PRO A 44 -12.48 7.83 4.35
C PRO A 44 -12.88 6.63 3.47
N ALA A 45 -14.16 6.30 3.47
CA ALA A 45 -14.69 5.34 2.50
C ALA A 45 -14.56 5.93 1.09
N PRO A 46 -14.11 5.14 0.09
CA PRO A 46 -14.07 5.60 -1.29
C PRO A 46 -15.50 5.84 -1.81
N PRO A 47 -15.68 6.66 -2.86
CA PRO A 47 -16.99 6.86 -3.47
C PRO A 47 -17.65 5.55 -3.91
N PRO A 48 -18.99 5.48 -4.02
CA PRO A 48 -19.68 4.28 -4.49
C PRO A 48 -19.12 3.77 -5.83
N GLY A 49 -18.89 2.46 -5.91
CA GLY A 49 -18.30 1.81 -7.09
C GLY A 49 -16.79 2.02 -7.25
N LYS A 50 -16.12 2.59 -6.24
CA LYS A 50 -14.67 2.78 -6.19
C LYS A 50 -14.01 1.99 -5.06
N VAL A 51 -12.72 1.76 -5.19
CA VAL A 51 -11.82 1.18 -4.19
C VAL A 51 -10.54 2.01 -4.12
N TYR A 52 -9.76 1.84 -3.05
CA TYR A 52 -8.37 2.26 -3.09
C TYR A 52 -7.55 1.15 -3.73
N GLN A 53 -6.69 1.52 -4.67
CA GLN A 53 -5.71 0.60 -5.23
C GLN A 53 -4.31 1.00 -4.78
N LEU A 54 -3.55 -0.01 -4.39
CA LEU A 54 -2.16 0.11 -3.99
C LEU A 54 -1.29 -0.24 -5.18
N TRP A 55 -0.21 0.51 -5.34
CA TRP A 55 0.74 0.37 -6.43
C TRP A 55 2.15 0.32 -5.89
N TYR A 56 3.02 -0.48 -6.48
CA TYR A 56 4.46 -0.31 -6.35
C TYR A 56 4.94 0.76 -7.33
N ASP A 57 5.79 1.67 -6.86
CA ASP A 57 6.51 2.62 -7.70
C ASP A 57 7.82 1.99 -8.18
N ASP A 58 7.85 1.51 -9.42
CA ASP A 58 9.04 1.00 -10.07
C ASP A 58 9.60 2.08 -11.00
N SER A 59 10.33 3.05 -10.43
CA SER A 59 10.98 4.14 -11.17
C SER A 59 10.00 4.98 -12.00
N GLY A 60 8.87 5.37 -11.39
CA GLY A 60 7.81 6.16 -12.01
C GLY A 60 6.73 5.30 -12.69
N THR A 61 6.91 3.98 -12.77
CA THR A 61 5.88 3.06 -13.27
C THR A 61 5.10 2.46 -12.11
N MET A 62 3.81 2.82 -12.01
CA MET A 62 2.91 2.29 -10.99
C MET A 62 2.39 0.91 -11.38
N ARG A 63 2.89 -0.13 -10.72
CA ARG A 63 2.51 -1.53 -10.93
C ARG A 63 1.47 -1.95 -9.89
N PRO A 64 0.36 -2.61 -10.26
CA PRO A 64 -0.65 -3.05 -9.29
C PRO A 64 -0.04 -3.86 -8.15
N ALA A 65 -0.40 -3.54 -6.91
CA ALA A 65 0.09 -4.18 -5.70
C ALA A 65 -1.04 -4.64 -4.77
N GLY A 66 -2.31 -4.48 -5.16
CA GLY A 66 -3.47 -4.97 -4.43
C GLY A 66 -4.56 -3.93 -4.28
N LEU A 67 -5.72 -4.38 -3.82
CA LEU A 67 -6.88 -3.53 -3.55
C LEU A 67 -7.11 -3.41 -2.05
N MET A 68 -7.54 -2.22 -1.62
CA MET A 68 -7.94 -1.95 -0.26
C MET A 68 -9.35 -1.40 -0.26
N THR A 69 -10.24 -2.09 0.45
CA THR A 69 -11.60 -1.64 0.70
C THR A 69 -11.69 -1.21 2.17
N PRO A 70 -11.65 0.10 2.47
CA PRO A 70 -11.80 0.57 3.84
C PRO A 70 -13.24 0.32 4.28
N GLY A 71 -13.44 -0.74 5.07
CA GLY A 71 -14.70 -1.06 5.72
C GLY A 71 -14.61 -1.08 7.25
N ALA A 72 -13.39 -0.92 7.80
CA ALA A 72 -13.08 -0.97 9.21
C ALA A 72 -12.19 0.22 9.61
N ALA A 73 -12.10 0.51 10.92
CA ALA A 73 -11.27 1.58 11.46
C ALA A 73 -9.78 1.47 11.05
N THR A 74 -9.32 0.25 10.73
CA THR A 74 -8.01 -0.02 10.16
C THR A 74 -8.12 -1.14 9.12
N SER A 75 -7.43 -1.00 8.00
CA SER A 75 -7.32 -2.03 6.96
C SER A 75 -5.85 -2.30 6.66
N ALA A 76 -5.49 -3.57 6.54
CA ALA A 76 -4.14 -4.01 6.20
C ALA A 76 -4.18 -4.93 4.98
N VAL A 77 -3.26 -4.71 4.04
CA VAL A 77 -3.15 -5.44 2.77
C VAL A 77 -1.71 -5.93 2.63
N LEU A 78 -1.55 -7.22 2.39
CA LEU A 78 -0.29 -7.76 1.89
C LEU A 78 -0.15 -7.36 0.43
N LEU A 79 0.93 -6.68 0.08
CA LEU A 79 1.14 -6.21 -1.27
C LEU A 79 1.54 -7.35 -2.21
N GLU A 80 0.92 -7.37 -3.39
CA GLU A 80 1.10 -8.40 -4.41
C GLU A 80 2.35 -8.16 -5.27
N GLY A 81 3.20 -9.18 -5.37
CA GLY A 81 4.43 -9.12 -6.17
C GLY A 81 5.65 -8.63 -5.38
N PRO A 82 6.83 -8.59 -6.04
CA PRO A 82 8.11 -8.32 -5.40
C PRO A 82 8.20 -6.85 -4.96
N ALA A 83 8.62 -6.64 -3.71
CA ALA A 83 8.77 -5.32 -3.08
C ALA A 83 10.16 -4.73 -3.27
N ASN A 84 11.20 -5.56 -3.35
CA ASN A 84 12.61 -5.14 -3.28
C ASN A 84 13.06 -4.24 -4.43
N ARG A 85 12.35 -4.27 -5.55
CA ARG A 85 12.63 -3.45 -6.74
C ARG A 85 11.94 -2.09 -6.74
N SER A 86 11.07 -1.84 -5.77
CA SER A 86 10.22 -0.66 -5.74
C SER A 86 10.83 0.43 -4.87
N ALA A 87 10.72 1.68 -5.32
CA ALA A 87 11.14 2.84 -4.56
C ALA A 87 10.12 3.21 -3.45
N GLY A 88 8.88 2.72 -3.58
CA GLY A 88 7.78 3.08 -2.69
C GLY A 88 6.44 2.55 -3.15
N ILE A 89 5.38 3.11 -2.60
CA ILE A 89 4.02 2.79 -3.01
C ILE A 89 3.25 4.06 -3.36
N GLY A 90 2.29 3.90 -4.27
CA GLY A 90 1.25 4.86 -4.57
C GLY A 90 -0.12 4.34 -4.14
N ILE A 91 -1.03 5.26 -3.83
CA ILE A 91 -2.41 4.96 -3.45
C ILE A 91 -3.33 5.83 -4.31
N THR A 92 -4.26 5.23 -5.04
CA THR A 92 -5.21 5.96 -5.90
C THR A 92 -6.65 5.50 -5.65
N VAL A 93 -7.62 6.27 -6.14
CA VAL A 93 -9.04 5.88 -6.14
C VAL A 93 -9.38 5.31 -7.52
N GLU A 94 -9.79 4.05 -7.56
CA GLU A 94 -9.95 3.27 -8.79
C GLU A 94 -11.34 2.62 -8.86
N PRO A 95 -11.81 2.17 -10.05
CA PRO A 95 -13.02 1.35 -10.17
C PRO A 95 -12.98 0.11 -9.26
N ALA A 96 -14.13 -0.41 -8.83
CA ALA A 96 -14.21 -1.48 -7.82
C ALA A 96 -13.40 -2.78 -8.12
N GLY A 97 -13.05 -3.04 -9.39
CA GLY A 97 -12.18 -4.15 -9.79
C GLY A 97 -10.69 -3.81 -9.90
N GLY A 98 -10.31 -2.58 -9.56
CA GLY A 98 -9.00 -2.02 -9.85
C GLY A 98 -8.81 -1.64 -11.31
N SER A 99 -7.56 -1.29 -11.60
CA SER A 99 -7.06 -0.84 -12.89
C SER A 99 -5.71 -1.50 -13.19
N SER A 100 -5.36 -1.60 -14.48
CA SER A 100 -4.02 -2.05 -14.90
C SER A 100 -2.94 -0.98 -14.79
N ARG A 101 -3.35 0.29 -14.71
CA ARG A 101 -2.54 1.48 -14.45
C ARG A 101 -3.39 2.52 -13.70
N PRO A 102 -2.82 3.47 -12.95
CA PRO A 102 -3.58 4.52 -12.30
C PRO A 102 -4.54 5.23 -13.25
N THR A 103 -5.78 5.46 -12.81
CA THR A 103 -6.77 6.27 -13.55
C THR A 103 -7.08 7.60 -12.88
N SER A 104 -6.53 7.82 -11.67
CA SER A 104 -6.58 9.09 -10.94
C SER A 104 -5.21 9.45 -10.39
N ASP A 105 -5.07 10.71 -9.98
CA ASP A 105 -3.87 11.16 -9.27
C ASP A 105 -3.73 10.41 -7.92
N PRO A 106 -2.50 10.14 -7.47
CA PRO A 106 -2.28 9.53 -6.17
C PRO A 106 -2.86 10.39 -5.04
N VAL A 107 -3.69 9.78 -4.20
CA VAL A 107 -4.13 10.40 -2.94
C VAL A 107 -3.02 10.40 -1.89
N ALA A 108 -2.05 9.49 -2.05
CA ALA A 108 -0.83 9.46 -1.26
C ALA A 108 0.27 8.65 -1.95
N THR A 109 1.51 8.94 -1.57
CA THR A 109 2.68 8.13 -1.86
C THR A 109 3.50 7.92 -0.59
N MET A 110 4.21 6.79 -0.51
CA MET A 110 5.11 6.50 0.60
C MET A 110 6.37 5.84 0.07
N ALA A 111 7.54 6.31 0.50
CA ALA A 111 8.80 5.64 0.17
C ALA A 111 8.89 4.29 0.90
N MET A 112 9.58 3.33 0.28
CA MET A 112 10.00 2.13 0.99
C MET A 112 10.83 2.53 2.22
N PRO A 113 10.69 1.83 3.36
CA PRO A 113 11.56 2.06 4.49
C PRO A 113 13.03 1.92 4.07
N ALA A 114 13.89 2.82 4.54
CA ALA A 114 15.33 2.71 4.27
C ALA A 114 15.90 1.41 4.85
N ALA A 115 16.91 0.85 4.18
CA ALA A 115 17.63 -0.35 4.61
C ALA A 115 18.40 -0.12 5.92
#